data_AF-A0A836B9K2-F1
#
_entry.id   AF-A0A836B9K2-F1
#
_cell.length_a   1.000
_cell.length_b   1.000
_cell.length_c   1.000
_cell.angle_alpha   90.00
_cell.angle_beta   90.00
_cell.angle_gamma   90.00
#
_symmetry.space_group_name_H-M   'P 1'
#
loop_
_entity.id
_entity.type
_entity.pdbx_description
1 polymer ?
#
loop_
_entity_poly.entity_id
_entity_poly.type
_entity_poly.pdbx_seq_one_letter_code
_entity_poly.pdbx_strand_id
1 'polypeptide(L)'
;MQLQALRAAGADVPDEKLGDAFCTICKAANLLESGSTDELGLGAKVDQLSTDVGAINAKVDKLSTDMAAINEKVDKLSAMMVGIKVWMENQVHRNMNGMSQMADHNLQPLMAEAGEHVGKYPTQPALFPATLGPLFSLNNAQLDELEEFYARKFTGNSMAARQSVFAAFIGAMSARP
;
A
#
# COMPACT_ATOMS: atom_id res chain seq x y z
N MET A 1 -66.53 16.37 25.98
CA MET A 1 -68.01 16.57 25.97
C MET A 1 -68.78 15.75 27.01
N GLN A 2 -68.22 14.76 27.73
CA GLN A 2 -69.00 13.95 28.69
C GLN A 2 -69.17 14.56 30.11
N LEU A 3 -68.26 15.42 30.57
CA LEU A 3 -68.35 16.01 31.93
C LEU A 3 -69.47 17.05 32.10
N GLN A 4 -69.86 17.74 31.04
CA GLN A 4 -70.96 18.72 31.09
C GLN A 4 -72.35 18.07 31.06
N ALA A 5 -72.46 16.82 30.59
CA ALA A 5 -73.74 16.09 30.53
C ALA A 5 -74.18 15.52 31.89
N LEU A 6 -73.26 15.19 32.80
CA LEU A 6 -73.60 14.67 34.13
C LEU A 6 -74.16 15.74 35.08
N ARG A 7 -73.72 16.99 34.94
CA ARG A 7 -74.14 18.10 35.82
C ARG A 7 -75.62 18.49 35.64
N ALA A 8 -76.20 18.19 34.49
CA ALA A 8 -77.60 18.47 34.17
C ALA A 8 -78.58 17.40 34.71
N ALA A 9 -78.09 16.26 35.22
CA ALA A 9 -78.93 15.11 35.60
C ALA A 9 -79.03 14.86 37.12
N GLY A 10 -78.46 15.72 37.99
CA GLY A 10 -78.55 15.54 39.45
C GLY A 10 -77.84 14.29 39.99
N ALA A 11 -76.95 13.67 39.22
CA ALA A 11 -76.15 12.54 39.66
C ALA A 11 -75.01 13.04 40.56
N ASP A 12 -75.18 12.86 41.86
CA ASP A 12 -74.13 13.13 42.84
C ASP A 12 -72.99 12.11 42.63
N VAL A 13 -71.82 12.60 42.21
CA VAL A 13 -70.65 11.74 42.00
C VAL A 13 -70.00 11.56 43.37
N PRO A 14 -69.88 10.32 43.88
CA PRO A 14 -69.28 10.10 45.20
C PRO A 14 -67.84 10.61 45.22
N ASP A 15 -67.44 11.30 46.30
CA ASP A 15 -66.09 11.84 46.48
C ASP A 15 -64.99 10.78 46.30
N GLU A 16 -65.26 9.52 46.65
CA GLU A 16 -64.37 8.37 46.40
C GLU A 16 -64.03 8.20 44.92
N LYS A 17 -65.02 8.30 44.02
CA LYS A 17 -64.78 8.19 42.57
C LYS A 17 -64.03 9.39 42.02
N LEU A 18 -64.23 10.57 42.63
CA LEU A 18 -63.50 11.78 42.28
C LEU A 18 -62.03 11.66 42.73
N GLY A 19 -61.80 11.13 43.93
CA GLY A 19 -60.47 10.83 44.48
C GLY A 19 -59.70 9.81 43.64
N ASP A 20 -60.35 8.72 43.21
CA ASP A 20 -59.75 7.72 42.34
C ASP A 20 -59.38 8.27 40.96
N ALA A 21 -60.26 9.09 40.38
CA ALA A 21 -60.00 9.76 39.11
C ALA A 21 -58.81 10.73 39.22
N PHE A 22 -58.76 11.52 40.28
CA PHE A 22 -57.63 12.42 40.56
C PHE A 22 -56.32 11.65 40.74
N CYS A 23 -56.34 10.56 41.50
CA CYS A 23 -55.17 9.71 41.72
C CYS A 23 -54.67 9.08 40.41
N THR A 24 -55.59 8.68 39.53
CA THR A 24 -55.26 8.15 38.19
C THR A 24 -54.62 9.22 37.30
N ILE A 25 -55.15 10.45 37.32
CA ILE A 25 -54.60 11.59 36.58
C ILE A 25 -53.19 11.93 37.07
N CYS A 26 -52.98 11.98 38.39
CA CYS A 26 -51.66 12.25 38.97
C CYS A 26 -50.63 11.18 38.57
N LYS A 27 -51.00 9.90 38.56
CA LYS A 27 -50.13 8.81 38.08
C LYS A 27 -49.80 8.95 36.59
N ALA A 28 -50.79 9.27 35.76
CA ALA A 28 -50.59 9.47 34.33
C ALA A 28 -49.68 10.68 34.04
N ALA A 29 -49.84 11.79 34.78
CA ALA A 29 -48.99 12.97 34.66
C ALA A 29 -47.52 12.66 34.99
N ASN A 30 -47.27 11.95 36.11
CA ASN A 30 -45.91 11.56 36.51
C ASN A 30 -45.25 10.61 35.49
N LEU A 31 -46.01 9.69 34.88
CA LEU A 31 -45.50 8.79 33.83
C LEU A 31 -45.16 9.55 32.54
N LEU A 32 -45.93 10.57 32.18
CA LEU A 32 -45.66 11.44 31.04
C LEU A 32 -44.40 12.29 31.26
N GLU A 33 -44.24 12.87 32.46
CA GLU A 33 -43.06 13.66 32.81
C GLU A 33 -41.78 12.81 32.83
N SER A 34 -41.83 11.63 33.45
CA SER A 34 -40.69 10.70 33.48
C SER A 34 -40.34 10.13 32.09
N GLY A 35 -41.35 9.76 31.30
CA GLY A 35 -41.15 9.33 29.91
C GLY A 35 -40.47 10.39 29.04
N SER A 36 -40.85 11.66 29.18
CA SER A 36 -40.22 12.77 28.46
C SER A 36 -38.75 12.98 28.84
N THR A 37 -38.40 12.83 30.12
CA THR A 37 -37.00 12.92 30.55
C THR A 37 -36.15 11.76 30.05
N ASP A 38 -36.72 10.55 30.02
CA ASP A 38 -36.04 9.35 29.52
C ASP A 38 -35.82 9.43 28.00
N GLU A 39 -36.80 9.93 27.25
CA GLU A 39 -36.70 10.16 25.80
C GLU A 39 -35.60 11.18 25.46
N LEU A 40 -35.52 12.30 26.20
CA LEU A 40 -34.44 13.28 26.03
C LEU A 40 -33.06 12.68 26.35
N GLY A 41 -32.96 11.88 27.41
CA GLY A 41 -31.74 11.19 27.80
C GLY A 41 -31.29 10.13 26.79
N LEU A 42 -32.24 9.42 26.17
CA LEU A 42 -31.98 8.49 25.07
C LEU A 42 -31.54 9.23 23.81
N GLY A 43 -32.19 10.34 23.46
CA GLY A 43 -31.81 11.19 22.33
C GLY A 43 -30.36 11.64 22.41
N ALA A 44 -29.95 12.18 23.56
CA ALA A 44 -28.57 12.61 23.78
C ALA A 44 -27.54 11.46 23.64
N LYS A 45 -27.88 10.25 24.11
CA LYS A 45 -27.02 9.06 23.93
C LYS A 45 -26.93 8.64 22.46
N VAL A 46 -28.03 8.71 21.72
CA VAL A 46 -28.07 8.41 20.28
C VAL A 46 -27.21 9.40 19.50
N ASP A 47 -27.30 10.69 19.81
CA ASP A 47 -26.49 11.73 19.16
C ASP A 47 -24.99 11.53 19.43
N GLN A 48 -24.63 11.16 20.67
CA GLN A 48 -23.26 10.83 21.03
C GLN A 48 -22.76 9.60 20.27
N LEU A 49 -23.56 8.53 20.21
CA LEU A 49 -23.21 7.33 19.46
C LEU A 49 -23.04 7.63 17.96
N SER A 50 -23.90 8.47 17.38
CA SER A 50 -23.77 8.88 15.99
C SER A 50 -22.46 9.64 15.74
N THR A 51 -22.07 10.49 16.68
CA THR A 51 -20.78 11.21 16.64
C THR A 51 -19.60 10.25 16.73
N ASP A 52 -19.63 9.32 17.67
CA ASP A 52 -18.58 8.33 17.89
C ASP A 52 -18.41 7.41 16.68
N VAL A 53 -19.52 6.95 16.09
CA VAL A 53 -19.52 6.15 14.85
C VAL A 53 -18.91 6.94 13.70
N GLY A 54 -19.25 8.22 13.55
CA GLY A 54 -18.64 9.10 12.54
C GLY A 54 -17.12 9.20 12.70
N ALA A 55 -16.64 9.37 13.93
CA ALA A 55 -15.21 9.42 14.24
C ALA A 55 -14.50 8.07 13.99
N ILE A 56 -15.16 6.95 14.28
CA ILE A 56 -14.64 5.61 13.98
C ILE A 56 -14.52 5.41 12.46
N ASN A 57 -15.55 5.76 11.69
CA ASN A 57 -15.51 5.66 10.23
C ASN A 57 -14.32 6.42 9.65
N ALA A 58 -14.11 7.67 10.08
CA ALA A 58 -12.96 8.46 9.62
C ALA A 58 -11.59 7.82 9.96
N LYS A 59 -11.48 7.16 11.13
CA LYS A 59 -10.27 6.41 11.49
C LYS A 59 -10.08 5.17 10.63
N VAL A 60 -11.16 4.45 10.32
CA VAL A 60 -11.15 3.27 9.45
C VAL A 60 -10.72 3.65 8.03
N ASP A 61 -11.24 4.74 7.48
CA ASP A 61 -10.86 5.25 6.16
C ASP A 61 -9.37 5.61 6.09
N LYS A 62 -8.86 6.23 7.15
CA LYS A 62 -7.43 6.53 7.26
C LYS A 62 -6.57 5.27 7.33
N LEU A 63 -6.96 4.29 8.15
CA LEU A 63 -6.26 3.01 8.24
C LEU A 63 -6.25 2.27 6.89
N SER A 64 -7.35 2.33 6.13
CA SER A 64 -7.42 1.75 4.79
C SER A 64 -6.41 2.41 3.85
N THR A 65 -6.31 3.74 3.88
CA THR A 65 -5.34 4.51 3.10
C THR A 65 -3.89 4.18 3.50
N ASP A 66 -3.61 4.12 4.80
CA ASP A 66 -2.27 3.79 5.31
C ASP A 66 -1.87 2.36 4.93
N MET A 67 -2.81 1.40 4.97
CA MET A 67 -2.57 0.01 4.56
C MET A 67 -2.24 -0.10 3.07
N ALA A 68 -2.92 0.65 2.20
CA ALA A 68 -2.61 0.70 0.78
C ALA A 68 -1.18 1.21 0.54
N ALA A 69 -0.78 2.28 1.23
CA ALA A 69 0.57 2.83 1.15
C ALA A 69 1.65 1.86 1.68
N ILE A 70 1.32 1.06 2.71
CA ILE A 70 2.22 0.01 3.21
C ILE A 70 2.39 -1.10 2.18
N ASN A 71 1.30 -1.56 1.56
CA ASN A 71 1.37 -2.61 0.53
C ASN A 71 2.28 -2.19 -0.63
N GLU A 72 2.15 -0.95 -1.14
CA GLU A 72 3.05 -0.44 -2.18
C GLU A 72 4.53 -0.45 -1.78
N LYS A 73 4.82 -0.15 -0.50
CA LYS A 73 6.21 -0.20 0.02
C LYS A 73 6.71 -1.63 0.14
N VAL A 74 5.87 -2.57 0.57
CA VAL A 74 6.18 -4.00 0.64
C VAL A 74 6.47 -4.57 -0.75
N ASP A 75 5.69 -4.20 -1.76
CA ASP A 75 5.93 -4.64 -3.14
C ASP A 75 7.28 -4.12 -3.67
N LYS A 76 7.60 -2.84 -3.41
CA LYS A 76 8.91 -2.26 -3.77
C LYS A 76 10.07 -2.96 -3.05
N LEU A 77 9.93 -3.26 -1.76
CA LEU A 77 10.93 -4.00 -0.99
C LEU A 77 11.13 -5.42 -1.53
N SER A 78 10.03 -6.12 -1.84
CA SER A 78 10.06 -7.45 -2.43
C SER A 78 10.83 -7.46 -3.76
N ALA A 79 10.55 -6.49 -4.64
CA ALA A 79 11.25 -6.35 -5.91
C ALA A 79 12.75 -6.07 -5.72
N MET A 80 13.13 -5.18 -4.80
CA MET A 80 14.53 -4.91 -4.48
C MET A 80 15.24 -6.15 -3.92
N MET A 81 14.58 -6.94 -3.07
CA MET A 81 15.17 -8.15 -2.50
C MET A 81 15.49 -9.19 -3.57
N VAL A 82 14.61 -9.34 -4.59
CA VAL A 82 14.90 -10.19 -5.75
C VAL A 82 16.14 -9.69 -6.49
N GLY A 83 16.22 -8.38 -6.76
CA GLY A 83 17.39 -7.79 -7.42
C GLY A 83 18.69 -7.97 -6.65
N ILE A 84 18.67 -7.82 -5.31
CA ILE A 84 19.82 -8.05 -4.43
C ILE A 84 20.27 -9.51 -4.49
N LYS A 85 19.33 -10.46 -4.42
CA LYS A 85 19.65 -11.89 -4.53
C LYS A 85 20.39 -12.18 -5.85
N VAL A 86 19.86 -11.67 -6.96
CA VAL A 86 20.49 -11.82 -8.28
C VAL A 86 21.87 -11.15 -8.32
N TRP A 87 22.01 -9.97 -7.73
CA TRP A 87 23.30 -9.28 -7.63
C TRP A 87 24.34 -10.10 -6.86
N MET A 88 23.94 -10.79 -5.80
CA MET A 88 24.79 -11.70 -5.03
C MET A 88 25.20 -12.91 -5.86
N GLU A 89 24.28 -13.52 -6.59
CA GLU A 89 24.56 -14.65 -7.49
C GLU A 89 25.53 -14.23 -8.62
N ASN A 90 25.39 -13.01 -9.13
CA ASN A 90 26.27 -12.42 -10.14
C ASN A 90 27.72 -12.17 -9.65
N GLN A 91 28.00 -12.18 -8.34
CA GLN A 91 29.36 -11.91 -7.83
C GLN A 91 30.38 -12.92 -8.34
N VAL A 92 30.02 -14.18 -8.44
CA VAL A 92 30.93 -15.22 -8.96
C VAL A 92 31.29 -14.93 -10.42
N HIS A 93 30.32 -14.50 -11.23
CA HIS A 93 30.54 -14.17 -12.63
C HIS A 93 31.41 -12.91 -12.77
N ARG A 94 31.16 -11.88 -11.96
CA ARG A 94 32.03 -10.68 -11.90
C ARG A 94 33.46 -11.03 -11.54
N ASN A 95 33.65 -11.90 -10.54
CA ASN A 95 34.98 -12.34 -10.13
C ASN A 95 35.69 -13.10 -11.25
N MET A 96 34.99 -14.01 -11.94
CA MET A 96 35.52 -14.72 -13.11
C MET A 96 35.90 -13.75 -14.24
N ASN A 97 35.04 -12.78 -14.53
CA ASN A 97 35.31 -11.75 -15.53
C ASN A 97 36.51 -10.89 -15.16
N GLY A 98 36.68 -10.54 -13.88
CA GLY A 98 37.81 -9.75 -13.38
C GLY A 98 39.16 -10.45 -13.47
N MET A 99 39.16 -11.77 -13.64
CA MET A 99 40.38 -12.56 -13.90
C MET A 99 40.76 -12.60 -15.38
N SER A 100 39.94 -12.03 -16.28
CA SER A 100 40.22 -11.99 -17.73
C SER A 100 41.40 -11.08 -18.05
N GLN A 101 42.49 -11.65 -18.56
CA GLN A 101 43.68 -10.88 -18.97
C GLN A 101 43.94 -10.90 -20.48
N MET A 102 43.26 -11.79 -21.21
CA MET A 102 43.48 -12.02 -22.63
C MET A 102 42.19 -11.83 -23.43
N ALA A 103 42.32 -11.37 -24.68
CA ALA A 103 41.19 -11.03 -25.54
C ALA A 103 40.27 -12.22 -25.87
N ASP A 104 40.80 -13.44 -25.82
CA ASP A 104 40.09 -14.70 -26.05
C ASP A 104 39.48 -15.29 -24.77
N HIS A 105 39.70 -14.69 -23.60
CA HIS A 105 39.13 -15.20 -22.36
C HIS A 105 37.61 -15.09 -22.35
N ASN A 106 36.95 -16.20 -22.03
CA ASN A 106 35.50 -16.30 -22.01
C ASN A 106 34.91 -15.48 -20.86
N LEU A 107 34.01 -14.56 -21.20
CA LEU A 107 33.26 -13.78 -20.23
C LEU A 107 32.00 -14.54 -19.81
N GLN A 108 31.66 -14.41 -18.54
CA GLN A 108 30.44 -14.91 -17.93
C GLN A 108 29.34 -13.85 -18.02
N PRO A 109 28.18 -14.15 -18.62
CA PRO A 109 27.06 -13.22 -18.66
C PRO A 109 26.47 -13.00 -17.28
N LEU A 110 25.99 -11.80 -16.97
CA LEU A 110 25.26 -11.54 -15.73
C LEU A 110 23.76 -11.76 -15.93
N MET A 111 23.06 -12.18 -14.88
CA MET A 111 21.60 -12.07 -14.82
C MET A 111 21.19 -10.61 -14.65
N ALA A 112 20.04 -10.20 -15.20
CA ALA A 112 19.54 -8.86 -14.95
C ALA A 112 19.12 -8.67 -13.49
N GLU A 113 19.53 -7.56 -12.87
CA GLU A 113 19.31 -7.28 -11.45
C GLU A 113 18.07 -6.42 -11.21
N ALA A 114 17.49 -5.87 -12.28
CA ALA A 114 16.31 -5.03 -12.27
C ALA A 114 15.57 -5.13 -13.61
N GLY A 115 14.37 -4.58 -13.66
CA GLY A 115 13.53 -4.54 -14.85
C GLY A 115 12.82 -5.85 -15.16
N GLU A 116 12.27 -5.95 -16.37
CA GLU A 116 11.43 -7.07 -16.82
C GLU A 116 12.20 -8.40 -16.94
N HIS A 117 13.52 -8.32 -17.06
CA HIS A 117 14.40 -9.47 -17.24
C HIS A 117 15.03 -9.98 -15.93
N VAL A 118 14.62 -9.46 -14.76
CA VAL A 118 15.25 -9.78 -13.47
C VAL A 118 15.41 -11.30 -13.27
N GLY A 119 16.62 -11.73 -12.91
CA GLY A 119 16.97 -13.14 -12.70
C GLY A 119 17.14 -13.98 -13.97
N LYS A 120 17.15 -13.37 -15.17
CA LYS A 120 17.40 -14.06 -16.43
C LYS A 120 18.75 -13.66 -17.01
N TYR A 121 19.40 -14.60 -17.70
CA TYR A 121 20.57 -14.32 -18.54
C TYR A 121 20.16 -13.78 -19.92
N PRO A 122 21.03 -13.00 -20.60
CA PRO A 122 20.82 -12.61 -21.99
C PRO A 122 20.85 -13.87 -22.88
N THR A 123 19.68 -14.27 -23.40
CA THR A 123 19.50 -15.52 -24.18
C THR A 123 19.52 -15.30 -25.69
N GLN A 124 19.47 -14.05 -26.15
CA GLN A 124 19.58 -13.74 -27.57
C GLN A 124 21.01 -14.03 -28.06
N PRO A 125 21.16 -14.68 -29.23
CA PRO A 125 22.47 -14.92 -29.81
C PRO A 125 23.22 -13.60 -29.98
N ALA A 126 24.45 -13.53 -29.46
CA ALA A 126 25.34 -12.37 -29.58
C ALA A 126 24.93 -11.08 -28.83
N LEU A 127 23.93 -11.08 -27.95
CA LEU A 127 23.63 -9.92 -27.11
C LEU A 127 24.79 -9.64 -26.13
N PHE A 128 25.38 -10.68 -25.55
CA PHE A 128 26.53 -10.58 -24.65
C PHE A 128 27.84 -10.94 -25.38
N PRO A 129 28.93 -10.17 -25.20
CA PRO A 129 30.22 -10.51 -25.81
C PRO A 129 30.79 -11.79 -25.18
N ALA A 130 31.02 -12.82 -26.00
CA ALA A 130 31.50 -14.11 -25.51
C ALA A 130 32.90 -14.04 -24.88
N THR A 131 33.75 -13.12 -25.35
CA THR A 131 35.13 -12.95 -24.87
C THR A 131 35.50 -11.49 -24.64
N LEU A 132 36.64 -11.25 -23.99
CA LEU A 132 37.10 -9.91 -23.61
C LEU A 132 37.38 -8.98 -24.81
N GLY A 133 37.87 -9.50 -25.94
CA GLY A 133 38.19 -8.71 -27.13
C GLY A 133 36.96 -8.04 -27.77
N PRO A 134 35.92 -8.83 -28.14
CA PRO A 134 34.66 -8.31 -28.68
C PRO A 134 33.95 -7.28 -27.80
N LEU A 135 34.15 -7.30 -26.47
CA LEU A 135 33.59 -6.31 -25.57
C LEU A 135 33.95 -4.87 -25.98
N PHE A 136 35.20 -4.63 -26.34
CA PHE A 136 35.68 -3.31 -26.76
C PHE A 136 35.38 -2.99 -28.23
N SER A 137 34.67 -3.89 -28.92
CA SER A 137 34.15 -3.69 -30.27
C SER A 137 32.62 -3.48 -30.29
N LEU A 138 31.96 -3.49 -29.12
CA LEU A 138 30.52 -3.24 -29.02
C LEU A 138 30.16 -1.84 -29.54
N ASN A 139 29.15 -1.77 -30.40
CA ASN A 139 28.63 -0.51 -30.93
C ASN A 139 27.47 0.05 -30.07
N ASN A 140 26.98 1.25 -30.43
CA ASN A 140 25.87 1.88 -29.69
C ASN A 140 24.61 1.02 -29.63
N ALA A 141 24.19 0.41 -30.75
CA ALA A 141 22.97 -0.38 -30.81
C ALA A 141 23.06 -1.62 -29.88
N GLN A 142 24.20 -2.31 -29.90
CA GLN A 142 24.42 -3.46 -29.01
C GLN A 142 24.44 -3.05 -27.54
N LEU A 143 25.05 -1.91 -27.23
CA LEU A 143 25.03 -1.37 -25.87
C LEU A 143 23.61 -0.95 -25.46
N ASP A 144 22.83 -0.36 -26.35
CA ASP A 144 21.44 0.03 -26.08
C ASP A 144 20.56 -1.20 -25.81
N GLU A 145 20.74 -2.29 -26.57
CA GLU A 145 20.08 -3.59 -26.31
C GLU A 145 20.48 -4.17 -24.94
N LEU A 146 21.76 -4.07 -24.56
CA LEU A 146 22.24 -4.46 -23.24
C LEU A 146 21.66 -3.56 -22.13
N GLU A 147 21.52 -2.25 -22.38
CA GLU A 147 20.92 -1.32 -21.42
C GLU A 147 19.43 -1.65 -21.16
N GLU A 148 18.70 -1.99 -22.22
CA GLU A 148 17.31 -2.43 -22.14
C GLU A 148 17.20 -3.75 -21.38
N PHE A 149 18.03 -4.74 -21.72
CA PHE A 149 18.04 -6.03 -21.05
C PHE A 149 18.35 -5.91 -19.55
N TYR A 150 19.39 -5.15 -19.20
CA TYR A 150 19.84 -4.98 -17.81
C TYR A 150 19.08 -3.89 -17.04
N ALA A 151 18.15 -3.17 -17.68
CA ALA A 151 17.47 -2.00 -17.15
C ALA A 151 18.47 -0.98 -16.52
N ARG A 152 19.61 -0.78 -17.17
CA ARG A 152 20.74 0.01 -16.66
C ARG A 152 21.36 0.82 -17.78
N LYS A 153 21.62 2.11 -17.55
CA LYS A 153 22.31 2.96 -18.51
C LYS A 153 23.84 2.84 -18.40
N PHE A 154 24.50 2.66 -19.55
CA PHE A 154 25.96 2.68 -19.71
C PHE A 154 26.36 4.04 -20.32
N THR A 155 26.27 5.09 -19.52
CA THR A 155 26.48 6.49 -19.95
C THR A 155 27.95 6.82 -20.16
N GLY A 156 28.27 7.64 -21.16
CA GLY A 156 29.61 8.19 -21.38
C GLY A 156 29.66 9.11 -22.59
N ASN A 157 30.65 10.02 -22.63
CA ASN A 157 30.81 10.99 -23.71
C ASN A 157 31.45 10.40 -24.99
N SER A 158 31.82 9.12 -24.97
CA SER A 158 32.45 8.41 -26.09
C SER A 158 32.08 6.94 -26.06
N MET A 159 32.30 6.25 -27.18
CA MET A 159 32.05 4.81 -27.25
C MET A 159 32.90 4.01 -26.27
N ALA A 160 34.19 4.33 -26.19
CA ALA A 160 35.10 3.73 -25.23
C ALA A 160 34.63 3.94 -23.78
N ALA A 161 34.03 5.08 -23.45
CA ALA A 161 33.48 5.33 -22.12
C ALA A 161 32.27 4.43 -21.83
N ARG A 162 31.33 4.31 -22.77
CA ARG A 162 30.17 3.40 -22.61
C ARG A 162 30.59 1.94 -22.47
N GLN A 163 31.51 1.47 -23.33
CA GLN A 163 32.10 0.13 -23.25
C GLN A 163 32.81 -0.10 -21.92
N SER A 164 33.52 0.90 -21.42
CA SER A 164 34.21 0.83 -20.12
C SER A 164 33.23 0.73 -18.95
N VAL A 165 32.11 1.47 -19.00
CA VAL A 165 31.03 1.36 -17.98
C VAL A 165 30.37 -0.01 -18.02
N PHE A 166 30.14 -0.58 -19.20
CA PHE A 166 29.65 -1.95 -19.33
C PHE A 166 30.67 -2.97 -18.80
N ALA A 167 31.95 -2.84 -19.16
CA ALA A 167 33.02 -3.72 -18.68
C ALA A 167 33.13 -3.70 -17.14
N ALA A 168 33.04 -2.51 -16.54
CA ALA A 168 33.02 -2.36 -15.08
C ALA A 168 31.77 -3.01 -14.45
N PHE A 169 30.60 -2.85 -15.06
CA PHE A 169 29.36 -3.47 -14.59
C PHE A 169 29.45 -5.01 -14.53
N ILE A 170 30.04 -5.63 -15.56
CA ILE A 170 30.22 -7.09 -15.62
C ILE A 170 31.45 -7.59 -14.86
N GLY A 171 32.26 -6.69 -14.28
CA GLY A 171 33.48 -7.04 -13.56
C GLY A 171 34.72 -7.29 -14.43
N ALA A 172 34.66 -7.09 -15.75
CA ALA A 172 35.77 -7.33 -16.69
C ALA A 172 36.87 -6.25 -16.67
N MET A 173 36.64 -5.14 -15.95
CA MET A 173 37.69 -4.22 -15.55
C MET A 173 37.60 -4.02 -14.04
N SER A 174 38.46 -4.69 -13.29
CA SER A 174 38.82 -4.18 -11.97
C SER A 174 39.54 -2.85 -12.17
N ALA A 175 39.34 -1.89 -11.25
CA ALA A 175 40.18 -0.70 -11.18
C ALA A 175 41.63 -1.19 -11.11
N ARG A 176 42.34 -1.08 -12.25
CA ARG A 176 43.76 -1.41 -12.32
C ARG A 176 44.45 -0.35 -11.43
N PRO A 177 45.24 -0.74 -10.42
CA PRO A 177 46.01 0.23 -9.64
C PRO A 177 46.93 1.05 -10.54
#